data_AF-J9DX02-F1
#
_entry.id   AF-J9DX02-F1
#
_cell.length_a   1.000
_cell.length_b   1.000
_cell.length_c   1.000
_cell.angle_alpha   90.00
_cell.angle_beta   90.00
_cell.angle_gamma   90.00
#
_symmetry.space_group_name_H-M   'P 1'
#
loop_
_entity.id
_entity.type
_entity.pdbx_description
1 polymer ?
#
loop_
_entity_poly.entity_id
_entity_poly.type
_entity_poly.pdbx_seq_one_letter_code
_entity_poly.pdbx_strand_id
1 'polypeptide(L)'
;ALQSGQPVLGCARPSCFGWGVKTDKGARFYRIHKKNDGFMRHTDLKKYDNAKIMARESQLAFCEKNYASSLCDENMQWVGGLSPSSNITTQPLLLKCCTFDNLKNSWDRGIADVNPGQIVVGGEVMQDGRQYAFDYIANIKNISKME
;
A
#
# COMPACT_ATOMS: atom_id res chain seq x y z
N ALA A 1 -6.97 -4.88 12.38
CA ALA A 1 -7.93 -4.03 11.66
C ALA A 1 -8.46 -2.98 12.62
N LEU A 2 -8.89 -1.83 12.12
CA LEU A 2 -9.61 -0.87 12.97
C LEU A 2 -11.03 -1.37 13.22
N GLN A 3 -11.48 -1.34 14.48
CA GLN A 3 -12.87 -1.65 14.84
C GLN A 3 -13.87 -0.64 14.26
N SER A 4 -13.40 0.54 13.83
CA SER A 4 -14.23 1.59 13.23
C SER A 4 -14.73 1.26 11.82
N GLY A 5 -14.25 0.17 11.19
CA GLY A 5 -14.55 -0.15 9.79
C GLY A 5 -13.85 0.75 8.77
N GLN A 6 -13.09 1.76 9.22
CA GLN A 6 -12.31 2.63 8.36
C GLN A 6 -11.20 1.83 7.64
N PRO A 7 -11.13 1.86 6.30
CA PRO A 7 -10.05 1.21 5.58
C PRO A 7 -8.76 1.97 5.84
N VAL A 8 -7.69 1.20 6.04
CA VAL A 8 -6.35 1.69 6.35
C VAL A 8 -5.39 0.91 5.51
N LEU A 9 -4.49 1.62 4.81
CA LEU A 9 -3.42 0.99 4.06
C LEU A 9 -2.21 0.83 4.97
N GLY A 10 -1.81 -0.42 5.24
CA GLY A 10 -0.54 -0.72 5.90
C GLY A 10 0.56 -0.97 4.89
N CYS A 11 1.68 -0.24 4.96
CA CYS A 11 2.91 -0.66 4.25
C CYS A 11 3.66 -1.67 5.14
N ALA A 12 3.99 -2.84 4.60
CA ALA A 12 4.81 -3.85 5.28
C ALA A 12 6.26 -3.37 5.55
N ARG A 13 6.71 -2.30 4.88
CA ARG A 13 7.90 -1.47 5.18
C ARG A 13 7.84 -0.19 4.32
N PRO A 14 8.54 0.90 4.69
CA PRO A 14 8.82 2.03 3.78
C PRO A 14 9.80 1.63 2.69
N SER A 15 9.31 0.86 1.75
CA SER A 15 9.87 0.80 0.42
C SER A 15 8.67 0.57 -0.47
N CYS A 16 7.70 1.49 -0.38
CA CYS A 16 6.47 1.36 -1.15
C CYS A 16 6.76 1.56 -2.68
N PHE A 17 8.02 1.88 -3.07
CA PHE A 17 8.74 1.35 -4.26
C PHE A 17 10.24 1.76 -4.23
N GLY A 18 11.19 0.84 -4.46
CA GLY A 18 12.61 1.13 -4.78
C GLY A 18 13.66 1.07 -3.66
N TRP A 19 14.87 0.62 -4.02
CA TRP A 19 16.10 0.73 -3.21
C TRP A 19 16.95 1.89 -3.72
N GLY A 20 16.88 3.05 -3.08
CA GLY A 20 17.61 4.26 -3.50
C GLY A 20 18.29 4.96 -2.34
N VAL A 21 19.39 5.64 -2.64
CA VAL A 21 20.27 6.30 -1.66
C VAL A 21 19.47 7.31 -0.82
N LYS A 22 19.32 6.99 0.47
CA LYS A 22 18.75 7.83 1.54
C LYS A 22 17.26 8.20 1.40
N THR A 23 16.36 7.24 1.54
CA THR A 23 15.09 7.52 2.24
C THR A 23 15.34 7.34 3.74
N ASP A 24 15.70 8.41 4.42
CA ASP A 24 16.12 8.45 5.83
C ASP A 24 15.01 8.10 6.84
N LYS A 25 13.78 7.78 6.41
CA LYS A 25 12.69 7.47 7.34
C LYS A 25 11.76 6.44 6.72
N GLY A 26 11.62 5.30 7.40
CA GLY A 26 10.35 4.82 8.00
C GLY A 26 9.06 4.89 7.17
N ALA A 27 8.14 3.93 7.33
CA ALA A 27 6.80 4.07 6.72
C ALA A 27 6.20 5.36 7.29
N ARG A 28 5.87 6.31 6.41
CA ARG A 28 5.33 7.60 6.82
C ARG A 28 3.82 7.51 6.74
N PHE A 29 3.18 7.52 7.91
CA PHE A 29 1.74 7.58 8.04
C PHE A 29 1.34 9.02 8.40
N TYR A 30 0.29 9.54 7.78
CA TYR A 30 -0.34 10.79 8.21
C TYR A 30 -1.10 10.57 9.52
N ARG A 31 -1.35 11.66 10.24
CA ARG A 31 -2.17 11.65 11.45
C ARG A 31 -3.55 12.23 11.17
N ILE A 32 -4.59 11.43 11.38
CA ILE A 32 -6.00 11.80 11.32
C ILE A 32 -6.56 11.72 12.74
N HIS A 33 -7.05 12.82 13.29
CA HIS A 33 -7.51 12.88 14.68
C HIS A 33 -6.50 12.29 15.68
N LYS A 34 -5.21 12.60 15.47
CA LYS A 34 -4.07 12.08 16.26
C LYS A 34 -3.81 10.57 16.13
N LYS A 35 -4.48 9.86 15.21
CA LYS A 35 -4.25 8.44 14.88
C LYS A 35 -3.58 8.31 13.50
N ASN A 36 -2.68 7.35 13.34
CA ASN A 36 -2.02 7.12 12.04
C ASN A 36 -3.01 6.56 11.00
N ASP A 37 -2.90 7.01 9.75
CA ASP A 37 -3.69 6.56 8.58
C ASP A 37 -3.14 5.27 7.92
N GLY A 38 -2.15 4.66 8.56
CA GLY A 38 -1.57 3.38 8.20
C GLY A 38 -1.03 2.65 9.42
N PHE A 39 -0.70 1.38 9.23
CA PHE A 39 -0.28 0.50 10.30
C PHE A 39 0.86 -0.42 9.86
N MET A 40 1.80 -0.68 10.77
CA MET A 40 2.87 -1.65 10.61
C MET A 40 2.73 -2.72 11.69
N ARG A 41 2.79 -4.00 11.31
CA ARG A 41 2.68 -5.10 12.27
C ARG A 41 3.97 -5.26 13.06
N HIS A 42 3.82 -5.61 14.34
CA HIS A 42 4.96 -5.91 15.21
C HIS A 42 5.79 -7.11 14.71
N THR A 43 5.14 -8.10 14.08
CA THR A 43 5.82 -9.27 13.48
C THR A 43 6.62 -8.93 12.23
N ASP A 44 6.23 -7.88 11.50
CA ASP A 44 6.93 -7.46 10.28
C ASP A 44 8.25 -6.76 10.63
N LEU A 45 8.33 -6.11 11.80
CA LEU A 45 9.58 -5.53 12.31
C LEU A 45 10.68 -6.59 12.51
N LYS A 46 10.32 -7.78 13.01
CA LYS A 46 11.27 -8.85 13.35
C LYS A 46 11.79 -9.65 12.16
N LYS A 47 11.09 -9.61 11.01
CA LYS A 47 11.48 -10.38 9.82
C LYS A 47 12.78 -9.86 9.15
N TYR A 48 13.24 -8.66 9.52
CA TYR A 48 14.35 -7.99 8.85
C TYR A 48 15.65 -7.89 9.65
N ASP A 49 15.70 -8.41 10.87
CA ASP A 49 16.96 -8.48 11.62
C ASP A 49 18.04 -9.29 10.83
N ASN A 50 17.61 -10.16 9.91
CA ASN A 50 18.47 -11.05 9.11
C ASN A 50 18.36 -10.85 7.58
N ALA A 51 17.63 -9.84 7.10
CA ALA A 51 17.41 -9.68 5.65
C ALA A 51 18.64 -9.08 4.95
N LYS A 52 19.23 -9.80 4.00
CA LYS A 52 20.31 -9.28 3.15
C LYS A 52 19.73 -8.30 2.13
N ILE A 53 19.85 -7.01 2.39
CA ILE A 53 19.50 -5.94 1.47
C ILE A 53 20.54 -5.94 0.33
N MET A 54 20.25 -6.62 -0.77
CA MET A 54 21.05 -6.49 -2.00
C MET A 54 20.48 -5.34 -2.82
N ALA A 55 21.04 -4.15 -2.65
CA ALA A 55 20.66 -2.97 -3.40
C ALA A 55 20.91 -3.19 -4.90
N ARG A 56 19.84 -3.16 -5.70
CA ARG A 56 19.92 -2.92 -7.15
C ARG A 56 19.71 -1.42 -7.39
N GLU A 57 19.88 -0.97 -8.63
CA GLU A 57 19.55 0.39 -9.05
C GLU A 57 18.18 0.84 -8.52
N SER A 58 18.11 2.11 -8.14
CA SER A 58 16.90 2.71 -7.58
C SER A 58 15.75 2.61 -8.57
N GLN A 59 14.79 1.75 -8.26
CA GLN A 59 13.54 1.66 -8.99
C GLN A 59 12.58 2.70 -8.42
N LEU A 60 12.55 3.88 -9.02
CA LEU A 60 11.70 4.97 -8.54
C LEU A 60 10.29 4.86 -9.11
N ALA A 61 9.31 5.09 -8.25
CA ALA A 61 7.92 5.25 -8.63
C ALA A 61 7.54 6.72 -8.64
N PHE A 62 6.57 7.08 -9.48
CA PHE A 62 5.99 8.41 -9.52
C PHE A 62 4.60 8.37 -8.92
N CYS A 63 4.40 9.09 -7.82
CA CYS A 63 3.12 9.12 -7.12
C CYS A 63 2.47 10.50 -7.25
N GLU A 64 1.15 10.51 -7.28
CA GLU A 64 0.38 11.75 -7.19
C GLU A 64 0.75 12.53 -5.93
N LYS A 65 0.76 13.86 -6.05
CA LYS A 65 1.09 14.75 -4.93
C LYS A 65 0.00 14.70 -3.85
N ASN A 66 -1.26 14.72 -4.26
CA ASN A 66 -2.44 14.77 -3.40
C ASN A 66 -3.30 13.51 -3.58
N TYR A 67 -4.28 13.31 -2.70
CA TYR A 67 -5.32 12.31 -2.90
C TYR A 67 -6.44 12.92 -3.75
N ALA A 68 -6.51 12.54 -5.02
CA ALA A 68 -7.47 13.13 -5.97
C ALA A 68 -8.17 12.08 -6.84
N SER A 69 -7.61 10.88 -6.92
CA SER A 69 -8.09 9.85 -7.85
C SER A 69 -9.17 9.00 -7.20
N SER A 70 -10.23 8.68 -7.93
CA SER A 70 -11.29 7.77 -7.45
C SER A 70 -10.95 6.29 -7.72
N LEU A 71 -9.97 6.03 -8.59
CA LEU A 71 -9.55 4.72 -9.06
C LEU A 71 -8.11 4.79 -9.60
N CYS A 72 -7.35 3.69 -9.49
CA CYS A 72 -6.05 3.51 -10.12
C CYS A 72 -6.14 2.33 -11.09
N ASP A 73 -6.56 2.55 -12.34
CA ASP A 73 -6.88 1.49 -13.31
C ASP A 73 -5.87 1.37 -14.46
N GLU A 74 -4.89 2.27 -14.56
CA GLU A 74 -3.87 2.17 -15.58
C GLU A 74 -2.97 0.93 -15.37
N ASN A 75 -2.50 0.35 -16.48
CA ASN A 75 -1.74 -0.91 -16.47
C ASN A 75 -0.46 -0.91 -15.62
N MET A 76 0.12 0.28 -15.39
CA MET A 76 1.35 0.48 -14.63
C MET A 76 1.11 1.21 -13.30
N GLN A 77 -0.16 1.35 -12.89
CA GLN A 77 -0.54 2.03 -11.66
C GLN A 77 -0.93 1.07 -10.54
N TRP A 78 -0.86 1.59 -9.31
CA TRP A 78 -1.42 0.97 -8.11
C TRP A 78 -1.85 2.01 -7.10
N VAL A 79 -2.59 1.56 -6.08
CA VAL A 79 -2.97 2.36 -4.92
C VAL A 79 -1.77 2.56 -3.99
N GLY A 80 -1.16 3.74 -4.06
CA GLY A 80 -0.09 4.18 -3.16
C GLY A 80 -0.58 4.77 -1.84
N GLY A 81 -1.87 5.10 -1.73
CA GLY A 81 -2.45 5.61 -0.49
C GLY A 81 -3.96 5.78 -0.54
N LEU A 82 -4.56 5.82 0.65
CA LEU A 82 -5.97 6.12 0.86
C LEU A 82 -6.11 7.51 1.48
N SER A 83 -7.04 8.32 0.99
CA SER A 83 -7.28 9.65 1.53
C SER A 83 -7.75 9.55 2.98
N PRO A 84 -7.20 10.39 3.86
CA PRO A 84 -7.80 10.63 5.16
C PRO A 84 -9.28 10.97 5.08
N SER A 85 -10.14 10.22 5.76
CA SER A 85 -11.55 10.57 5.92
C SER A 85 -11.97 10.39 7.37
N SER A 86 -12.80 11.31 7.88
CA SER A 86 -13.46 11.16 9.18
C SER A 86 -14.82 10.47 9.07
N ASN A 87 -15.38 10.34 7.86
CA ASN A 87 -16.71 9.79 7.62
C ASN A 87 -16.75 9.02 6.29
N ILE A 88 -16.47 7.72 6.36
CA ILE A 88 -16.32 6.84 5.18
C ILE A 88 -17.65 6.44 4.54
N THR A 89 -18.79 6.69 5.19
CA THR A 89 -20.11 6.37 4.65
C THR A 89 -20.69 7.50 3.81
N THR A 90 -20.24 8.73 4.02
CA THR A 90 -20.77 9.92 3.33
C THR A 90 -19.78 10.59 2.39
N GLN A 91 -18.48 10.29 2.51
CA GLN A 91 -17.43 10.84 1.64
C GLN A 91 -16.91 9.78 0.67
N PRO A 92 -16.63 10.17 -0.59
CA PRO A 92 -15.99 9.27 -1.54
C PRO A 92 -14.59 8.89 -1.05
N LEU A 93 -14.22 7.63 -1.24
CA LEU A 93 -12.85 7.19 -1.01
C LEU A 93 -11.96 7.76 -2.12
N LEU A 94 -11.05 8.67 -1.77
CA LEU A 94 -10.04 9.16 -2.70
C LEU A 94 -8.75 8.38 -2.50
N LEU A 95 -8.04 8.17 -3.59
CA LEU A 95 -6.81 7.40 -3.71
C LEU A 95 -5.67 8.33 -4.09
N LYS A 96 -4.47 7.88 -3.75
CA LYS A 96 -3.22 8.38 -4.32
C LYS A 96 -2.67 7.27 -5.20
N CYS A 97 -2.67 7.47 -6.50
CA CYS A 97 -2.11 6.52 -7.45
C CYS A 97 -0.60 6.72 -7.57
N CYS A 98 0.12 5.62 -7.72
CA CYS A 98 1.54 5.61 -8.06
C CYS A 98 1.74 4.80 -9.34
N THR A 99 2.72 5.20 -10.14
CA THR A 99 3.07 4.56 -11.42
C THR A 99 4.49 4.04 -11.37
N PHE A 100 4.69 2.85 -11.94
CA PHE A 100 5.98 2.22 -12.09
C PHE A 100 6.03 1.31 -13.30
N ASP A 101 6.98 1.57 -14.19
CA ASP A 101 7.02 0.95 -15.51
C ASP A 101 7.14 -0.58 -15.49
N ASN A 102 7.80 -1.18 -14.49
CA ASN A 102 7.92 -2.65 -14.47
C ASN A 102 6.65 -3.35 -13.97
N LEU A 103 5.61 -2.62 -13.55
CA LEU A 103 4.30 -3.24 -13.25
C LEU A 103 3.64 -3.84 -14.50
N LYS A 104 4.04 -3.44 -15.71
CA LYS A 104 3.64 -4.11 -16.95
C LYS A 104 3.97 -5.62 -16.97
N ASN A 105 4.91 -6.04 -16.13
CA ASN A 105 5.32 -7.44 -15.97
C ASN A 105 4.58 -8.14 -14.81
N SER A 106 3.51 -7.57 -14.27
CA SER A 106 2.66 -8.24 -13.27
C SER A 106 1.62 -9.11 -13.97
N TRP A 107 1.69 -10.42 -13.74
CA TRP A 107 0.83 -11.42 -14.42
C TRP A 107 -0.19 -12.07 -13.49
N ASP A 108 0.05 -12.06 -12.18
CA ASP A 108 -0.85 -12.65 -11.18
C ASP A 108 -1.63 -11.53 -10.48
N ARG A 109 -2.94 -11.49 -10.70
CA ARG A 109 -3.86 -10.49 -10.14
C ARG A 109 -5.11 -11.19 -9.62
N GLY A 110 -5.46 -10.91 -8.37
CA GLY A 110 -6.67 -11.40 -7.71
C GLY A 110 -7.57 -10.26 -7.23
N ILE A 111 -8.80 -10.62 -6.84
CA ILE A 111 -9.75 -9.72 -6.19
C ILE A 111 -10.05 -10.29 -4.80
N ALA A 112 -10.10 -9.42 -3.79
CA ALA A 112 -10.44 -9.80 -2.42
C ALA A 112 -11.49 -8.84 -1.86
N ASP A 113 -12.60 -9.40 -1.38
CA ASP A 113 -13.60 -8.65 -0.62
C ASP A 113 -13.18 -8.52 0.84
N VAL A 114 -13.25 -7.30 1.39
CA VAL A 114 -12.77 -7.00 2.75
C VAL A 114 -13.91 -6.42 3.57
N ASN A 115 -14.41 -7.19 4.54
CA ASN A 115 -15.45 -6.71 5.45
C ASN A 115 -14.86 -5.84 6.58
N PRO A 116 -15.68 -5.02 7.26
CA PRO A 116 -15.25 -4.28 8.45
C PRO A 116 -14.58 -5.21 9.47
N GLY A 117 -13.41 -4.81 9.95
CA GLY A 117 -12.61 -5.61 10.90
C GLY A 117 -11.73 -6.70 10.24
N GLN A 118 -11.85 -6.94 8.94
CA GLN A 118 -10.96 -7.85 8.20
C GLN A 118 -9.71 -7.13 7.69
N ILE A 119 -8.70 -7.92 7.30
CA ILE A 119 -7.43 -7.43 6.75
C ILE A 119 -7.06 -8.35 5.59
N VAL A 120 -6.66 -7.76 4.48
CA VAL A 120 -5.93 -8.47 3.42
C VAL A 120 -4.45 -8.19 3.59
N VAL A 121 -3.65 -9.24 3.52
CA VAL A 121 -2.20 -9.18 3.73
C VAL A 121 -1.54 -9.66 2.45
N GLY A 122 -0.91 -8.72 1.74
CA GLY A 122 0.12 -9.04 0.75
C GLY A 122 1.49 -9.19 1.40
N GLY A 123 2.50 -9.48 0.60
CA GLY A 123 3.86 -9.62 1.10
C GLY A 123 4.94 -9.43 0.05
N GLU A 124 6.17 -9.57 0.50
CA GLU A 124 7.33 -9.68 -0.35
C GLU A 124 7.45 -11.11 -0.87
N VAL A 125 7.78 -11.26 -2.14
CA VAL A 125 8.05 -12.57 -2.74
C VAL A 125 9.55 -12.77 -2.78
N MET A 126 10.00 -13.84 -2.11
CA MET A 126 11.40 -14.17 -1.93
C MET A 126 11.78 -15.35 -2.81
N GLN A 127 12.95 -15.27 -3.44
CA GLN A 127 13.60 -16.36 -4.18
C GLN A 127 15.08 -16.37 -3.78
N ASP A 128 15.61 -17.52 -3.35
CA ASP A 128 17.01 -17.69 -2.92
C ASP A 128 17.48 -16.69 -1.85
N GLY A 129 16.60 -16.38 -0.89
CA GLY A 129 16.88 -15.43 0.19
C GLY A 129 16.89 -13.96 -0.26
N ARG A 130 16.43 -13.68 -1.48
CA ARG A 130 16.36 -12.35 -2.09
C ARG A 130 14.91 -12.00 -2.43
N GLN A 131 14.49 -10.78 -2.11
CA GLN A 131 13.22 -10.24 -2.59
C GLN A 131 13.29 -9.97 -4.10
N TYR A 132 12.36 -10.51 -4.87
CA TYR A 132 12.31 -10.28 -6.32
C TYR A 132 10.96 -9.74 -6.80
N ALA A 133 9.90 -9.89 -6.02
CA ALA A 133 8.59 -9.28 -6.28
C ALA A 133 7.90 -8.92 -4.96
N PHE A 134 6.73 -8.30 -5.06
CA PHE A 134 5.88 -7.98 -3.93
C PHE A 134 4.43 -7.82 -4.40
N ASP A 135 3.48 -8.03 -3.50
CA ASP A 135 2.07 -7.82 -3.77
C ASP A 135 1.72 -6.33 -3.67
N TYR A 136 0.95 -5.85 -4.63
CA TYR A 136 0.42 -4.49 -4.62
C TYR A 136 -1.09 -4.50 -4.79
N ILE A 137 -1.73 -3.41 -4.37
CA ILE A 137 -3.17 -3.22 -4.54
C ILE A 137 -3.39 -2.42 -5.81
N ALA A 138 -3.87 -3.06 -6.87
CA ALA A 138 -4.12 -2.38 -8.14
C ALA A 138 -5.19 -1.29 -7.97
N ASN A 139 -6.33 -1.62 -7.35
CA ASN A 139 -7.42 -0.68 -7.14
C ASN A 139 -8.27 -1.06 -5.92
N ILE A 140 -9.07 -0.12 -5.41
CA ILE A 140 -10.00 -0.33 -4.29
C ILE A 140 -11.35 0.28 -4.67
N LYS A 141 -12.42 -0.47 -4.43
CA LYS A 141 -13.79 -0.01 -4.60
C LYS A 141 -14.56 -0.20 -3.29
N ASN A 142 -15.25 0.86 -2.83
CA ASN A 142 -16.18 0.73 -1.72
C ASN A 142 -17.47 0.07 -2.22
N ILE A 143 -17.89 -1.00 -1.55
CA ILE A 143 -19.14 -1.72 -1.82
C ILE A 143 -20.11 -1.35 -0.69
N SER A 144 -20.50 -0.08 -0.60
CA SER A 144 -21.66 0.28 0.20
C SER A 144 -22.89 -0.33 -0.46
N LYS A 145 -23.66 -1.15 0.26
CA LYS A 145 -24.99 -1.54 -0.20
C LYS A 145 -25.75 -0.24 -0.48
N MET A 146 -26.12 -0.01 -1.73
CA MET A 146 -27.20 0.91 -2.04
C MET A 146 -28.45 0.20 -1.53
N GLU A 147 -28.92 0.60 -0.34
CA GLU A 147 -30.32 0.43 0.04
C GLU A 147 -31.11 1.64 -0.46
#